data_AF-A0A5K1ATN0-F1
#
_entry.id   AF-A0A5K1ATN0-F1
#
_cell.length_a   1.000
_cell.length_b   1.000
_cell.length_c   1.000
_cell.angle_alpha   90.00
_cell.angle_beta   90.00
_cell.angle_gamma   90.00
#
_symmetry.space_group_name_H-M   'P 1'
#
loop_
_entity.id
_entity.type
_entity.pdbx_description
1 polymer ?
#
loop_
_entity_poly.entity_id
_entity_poly.type
_entity_poly.pdbx_seq_one_letter_code
_entity_poly.pdbx_strand_id
1 'polypeptide(L)'
;GTYLMEVDRVLRPGGYWVLSGPPINWRVNYQAWQRPKEELEEEQRKIEEIAELLCWEKTHEKGEIAIWRKKINSDSCKTKQSNRQTYVCQNDSPDDV
;
A
#
# COMPACT_ATOMS: atom_id res chain seq x y z
N GLY A 1 -2.56 -7.64 -3.92
CA GLY A 1 -2.13 -6.92 -2.72
C GLY A 1 -0.97 -7.56 -1.96
N THR A 2 -0.51 -8.77 -2.31
CA THR A 2 0.51 -9.54 -1.56
C THR A 2 1.83 -8.79 -1.38
N TYR A 3 2.30 -8.06 -2.40
CA TYR A 3 3.58 -7.36 -2.37
C TYR A 3 3.66 -6.23 -1.32
N LEU A 4 2.61 -5.40 -1.18
CA LEU A 4 2.62 -4.28 -0.23
C LEU A 4 2.56 -4.75 1.23
N MET A 5 1.94 -5.90 1.49
CA MET A 5 1.94 -6.51 2.83
C MET A 5 3.32 -7.03 3.22
N GLU A 6 4.07 -7.64 2.30
CA GLU A 6 5.45 -8.06 2.55
C GLU A 6 6.37 -6.86 2.82
N VAL A 7 6.19 -5.76 2.09
CA VAL A 7 6.89 -4.50 2.35
C VAL A 7 6.52 -3.96 3.73
N ASP A 8 5.24 -3.99 4.12
CA ASP A 8 4.79 -3.51 5.43
C ASP A 8 5.39 -4.28 6.60
N ARG A 9 5.57 -5.60 6.43
CA ARG A 9 6.20 -6.47 7.44
C ARG A 9 7.64 -6.05 7.76
N VAL A 10 8.39 -5.58 6.76
CA VAL A 10 9.80 -5.15 6.94
C VAL A 10 9.93 -3.65 7.22
N LEU A 11 8.97 -2.84 6.80
CA LEU A 11 8.99 -1.39 6.96
C LEU A 11 8.67 -1.02 8.41
N ARG A 12 9.65 -0.45 9.11
CA ARG A 12 9.49 0.05 10.48
C ARG A 12 8.72 1.38 10.52
N PRO A 13 8.02 1.71 11.64
CA PRO A 13 7.41 3.02 11.82
C PRO A 13 8.41 4.16 11.57
N GLY A 14 7.98 5.19 10.83
CA GLY A 14 8.82 6.29 10.39
C GLY A 14 9.68 6.02 9.16
N GLY A 15 9.78 4.75 8.72
CA GLY A 15 10.48 4.35 7.50
C GLY A 15 9.74 4.77 6.22
N TYR A 16 10.47 4.74 5.12
CA TYR A 16 9.99 5.19 3.81
C TYR A 16 9.94 4.05 2.80
N TRP A 17 8.90 4.06 1.96
CA TRP A 17 8.78 3.25 0.78
C TRP A 17 8.70 4.17 -0.45
N VAL A 18 9.46 3.83 -1.49
CA VAL A 18 9.56 4.62 -2.71
C VAL A 18 9.13 3.76 -3.89
N LEU A 19 8.17 4.25 -4.67
CA LEU A 19 7.78 3.66 -5.94
C LEU A 19 8.21 4.61 -7.06
N SER A 20 8.87 4.06 -8.07
CA SER A 20 9.33 4.78 -9.26
C SER A 20 8.77 4.10 -10.52
N GLY A 21 8.19 4.89 -11.42
CA GLY A 21 7.59 4.44 -12.68
C GLY A 21 6.06 4.40 -12.66
N PRO A 22 5.43 3.72 -13.64
CA PRO A 22 3.98 3.55 -13.65
C PRO A 22 3.51 2.91 -12.34
N PRO A 23 2.35 3.32 -11.78
CA PRO A 23 1.39 4.27 -12.35
C PRO A 23 1.61 5.74 -11.92
N ILE A 24 2.72 6.09 -11.26
CA ILE A 24 2.88 7.43 -10.67
C ILE A 24 2.95 8.51 -11.75
N ASN A 25 2.16 9.57 -11.60
CA ASN A 25 2.06 10.65 -12.59
C ASN A 25 1.64 10.14 -14.00
N TRP A 26 0.79 9.10 -14.05
CA TRP A 26 0.26 8.55 -15.29
C TRP A 26 -0.40 9.59 -16.21
N ARG A 27 -0.99 10.65 -15.64
CA ARG A 27 -1.66 11.72 -16.40
C ARG A 27 -0.77 12.36 -17.46
N VAL A 28 0.54 12.42 -17.21
CA VAL A 28 1.53 13.00 -18.11
C VAL A 28 2.19 11.93 -19.00
N ASN A 29 2.40 10.72 -18.47
CA ASN A 29 3.28 9.72 -19.09
C ASN A 29 2.57 8.53 -19.76
N TYR A 30 1.23 8.42 -19.65
CA TYR A 30 0.47 7.27 -20.18
C TYR A 30 0.75 6.96 -21.67
N GLN A 31 0.97 7.99 -22.49
CA GLN A 31 1.26 7.82 -23.93
C GLN A 31 2.62 7.17 -24.15
N ALA A 32 3.64 7.58 -23.38
CA ALA A 32 4.99 7.03 -23.49
C ALA A 32 5.04 5.57 -23.04
N TRP A 33 4.22 5.19 -22.06
CA TRP A 33 4.11 3.82 -21.58
C TRP A 33 3.18 2.94 -22.41
N GLN A 34 2.47 3.51 -23.39
CA GLN A 34 1.51 2.78 -24.24
C GLN A 34 0.44 2.02 -23.43
N ARG A 35 0.05 2.57 -22.26
CA ARG A 35 -0.96 1.98 -21.38
C ARG A 35 -2.21 2.86 -21.31
N PRO A 36 -3.42 2.27 -21.21
CA PRO A 36 -4.65 3.01 -21.05
C PRO A 36 -4.67 3.79 -19.73
N LYS A 37 -5.32 4.96 -19.74
CA LYS A 37 -5.38 5.87 -18.58
C LYS A 37 -6.11 5.22 -17.41
N GLU A 38 -7.20 4.55 -17.72
CA GLU A 38 -8.11 3.94 -16.76
C GLU A 38 -7.41 2.83 -15.97
N GLU A 39 -6.53 2.05 -16.63
CA GLU A 39 -5.73 1.02 -15.98
C GLU A 39 -4.71 1.63 -15.02
N LEU A 40 -3.98 2.66 -15.45
CA LEU A 40 -2.99 3.33 -14.63
C LEU A 40 -3.62 4.05 -13.43
N GLU A 41 -4.76 4.70 -13.65
CA GLU A 41 -5.52 5.36 -12.58
C GLU A 41 -6.00 4.34 -11.55
N GLU A 42 -6.57 3.22 -12.00
CA GLU A 42 -7.03 2.13 -11.14
C GLU A 42 -5.88 1.49 -10.35
N GLU A 43 -4.73 1.28 -10.99
CA GLU A 43 -3.52 0.77 -10.33
C GLU A 43 -3.01 1.72 -9.25
N GLN A 44 -2.93 3.03 -9.56
CA GLN A 44 -2.51 4.02 -8.57
C GLN A 44 -3.50 4.07 -7.41
N ARG A 45 -4.81 4.05 -7.70
CA ARG A 45 -5.86 4.07 -6.67
C ARG A 45 -5.73 2.88 -5.72
N LYS A 46 -5.54 1.66 -6.25
CA LYS A 46 -5.34 0.45 -5.42
C LYS A 46 -4.10 0.54 -4.54
N ILE A 47 -3.00 1.09 -5.05
CA ILE A 47 -1.77 1.28 -4.27
C ILE A 47 -2.05 2.24 -3.11
N GLU A 48 -2.72 3.35 -3.36
CA GLU A 48 -3.04 4.37 -2.36
C GLU A 48 -4.02 3.85 -1.31
N GLU A 49 -5.07 3.13 -1.71
CA GLU A 49 -6.02 2.47 -0.80
C GLU A 49 -5.30 1.47 0.13
N ILE A 50 -4.44 0.61 -0.42
CA ILE A 50 -3.69 -0.37 0.38
C ILE A 50 -2.69 0.34 1.29
N ALA A 51 -1.97 1.35 0.80
CA ALA A 51 -1.03 2.13 1.59
C ALA A 51 -1.75 2.82 2.78
N GLU A 52 -2.91 3.42 2.54
CA GLU A 52 -3.71 4.04 3.60
C GLU A 52 -4.16 3.00 4.64
N LEU A 53 -4.65 1.84 4.17
CA LEU A 53 -5.00 0.72 5.04
C LEU A 53 -3.79 0.27 5.88
N LEU A 54 -2.59 0.24 5.32
CA LEU A 54 -1.34 -0.12 6.01
C LEU A 54 -0.78 1.01 6.90
N CYS A 55 -1.53 2.09 7.12
CA CYS A 55 -1.12 3.24 7.91
C CYS A 55 0.06 4.01 7.31
N TRP A 56 0.21 3.97 5.99
CA TRP A 56 1.20 4.76 5.29
C TRP A 56 0.60 6.09 4.83
N GLU A 57 1.41 7.13 4.80
CA GLU A 57 1.04 8.43 4.25
C GLU A 57 1.91 8.75 3.03
N LYS A 58 1.30 9.23 1.95
CA LYS A 58 2.04 9.73 0.79
C LYS A 58 2.61 11.10 1.15
N THR A 59 3.93 11.19 1.24
CA THR A 59 4.61 12.42 1.67
C THR A 59 4.98 13.30 0.49
N HIS A 60 5.37 12.68 -0.63
CA HIS A 60 5.85 13.38 -1.81
C HIS A 60 5.46 12.60 -3.07
N GLU A 61 5.16 13.33 -4.12
CA GLU A 61 5.02 12.82 -5.48
C GLU A 61 5.66 13.84 -6.43
N LYS A 62 6.63 13.41 -7.22
CA LYS A 62 7.31 14.28 -8.19
C LYS A 62 7.80 13.47 -9.37
N GLY A 63 7.44 13.90 -10.58
CA GLY A 63 7.72 13.13 -11.78
C GLY A 63 7.12 11.74 -11.65
N GLU A 64 7.90 10.71 -11.97
CA GLU A 64 7.46 9.31 -11.88
C GLU A 64 7.72 8.67 -10.51
N ILE A 65 7.97 9.48 -9.47
CA ILE A 65 8.34 8.98 -8.14
C ILE A 65 7.32 9.40 -7.10
N ALA A 66 6.88 8.43 -6.30
CA ALA A 66 6.08 8.67 -5.11
C ALA A 66 6.73 8.05 -3.87
N ILE A 67 6.65 8.78 -2.75
CA ILE A 67 7.26 8.41 -1.49
C ILE A 67 6.18 8.32 -0.42
N TRP A 68 6.07 7.15 0.20
CA TRP A 68 5.23 6.91 1.36
C TRP A 68 6.07 6.79 2.62
N ARG A 69 5.50 7.21 3.74
CA ARG A 69 6.06 7.04 5.07
C ARG A 69 5.10 6.22 5.92
N LYS A 70 5.61 5.20 6.61
CA LYS A 70 4.81 4.49 7.62
C LYS A 70 4.65 5.40 8.84
N LYS A 71 3.41 5.66 9.26
CA LYS A 71 3.15 6.56 10.39
C LYS A 71 3.84 6.06 11.66
N ILE A 72 4.45 6.99 12.42
CA ILE A 72 5.12 6.70 13.70
C ILE A 72 4.08 6.45 14.80
N ASN A 73 3.07 7.33 14.86
CA ASN A 73 1.98 7.22 15.83
C ASN A 73 0.75 6.65 15.13
N SER A 74 0.39 5.42 15.48
CA SER A 74 -0.68 4.67 14.84
C SER A 74 -2.04 4.83 15.50
N ASP A 75 -2.23 5.78 16.43
CA ASP A 75 -3.47 5.89 17.20
C ASP A 75 -4.70 6.10 16.31
N SER A 76 -4.58 6.90 15.24
CA SER A 76 -5.64 7.05 14.22
C SER A 76 -5.81 5.84 13.30
N CYS A 77 -4.84 4.92 13.30
CA CYS A 77 -4.84 3.73 12.45
C CYS A 77 -5.23 2.45 13.18
N LYS A 78 -5.11 2.40 14.52
CA LYS A 78 -5.57 1.30 15.37
C LYS A 78 -7.06 1.00 15.19
N THR A 79 -7.89 2.04 15.02
CA THR A 79 -9.33 1.90 14.76
C THR A 79 -9.65 1.23 13.42
N LYS A 80 -8.80 1.40 12.40
CA LYS A 80 -8.93 0.70 11.11
C LYS A 80 -8.39 -0.74 11.20
N GLN A 81 -7.40 -0.98 12.06
CA GLN A 81 -6.86 -2.32 12.33
C GLN A 81 -7.78 -3.18 13.20
N SER A 82 -8.56 -2.64 14.14
CA SER A 82 -9.53 -3.45 14.90
C SER A 82 -10.68 -3.97 14.04
N ASN A 83 -11.05 -3.24 12.97
CA ASN A 83 -11.98 -3.71 11.94
C ASN A 83 -11.33 -4.66 10.94
N ARG A 84 -9.99 -4.80 10.95
CA ARG A 84 -9.37 -6.02 10.48
C ARG A 84 -9.63 -7.04 11.57
N GLN A 85 -10.78 -7.68 11.48
CA GLN A 85 -10.86 -9.07 11.85
C GLN A 85 -9.71 -9.73 11.08
N THR A 86 -8.56 -9.79 11.74
CA THR A 86 -7.43 -10.57 11.31
C THR A 86 -8.08 -11.88 10.92
N TYR A 87 -7.96 -12.28 9.66
CA TYR A 87 -7.96 -13.68 9.33
C TYR A 87 -6.71 -14.25 10.03
N VAL A 88 -6.74 -14.26 11.37
CA VAL A 88 -6.08 -15.28 12.17
C VAL A 88 -6.61 -16.52 11.49
N CYS A 89 -5.71 -17.24 10.82
CA CYS A 89 -6.01 -18.58 10.39
C CYS A 89 -6.79 -19.20 11.55
N GLN A 90 -8.06 -19.57 11.32
CA GLN A 90 -8.76 -20.34 12.32
C GLN A 90 -7.82 -21.50 12.62
N ASN A 91 -7.36 -21.59 13.87
CA ASN A 91 -6.62 -22.74 14.32
C ASN A 91 -7.62 -23.89 14.25
N ASP A 92 -7.72 -24.53 13.09
CA ASP A 92 -8.15 -25.91 13.03
C ASP A 92 -7.00 -26.68 13.67
N SER A 93 -7.08 -26.86 14.99
CA SER A 93 -6.17 -27.71 15.75
C SER A 93 -6.09 -29.07 15.05
N PRO A 94 -4.90 -29.54 14.65
CA PRO A 94 -4.73 -30.83 13.99
C PRO A 94 -4.79 -32.04 14.95
N ASP A 95 -5.23 -31.84 16.21
CA ASP A 95 -5.17 -32.85 17.28
C ASP A 95 -6.51 -33.57 17.51
N ASP A 96 -7.41 -33.63 16.52
CA ASP A 96 -8.52 -34.59 16.49
C ASP A 96 -8.12 -35.82 15.65
N VAL A 97 -7.39 -36.75 16.28
CA VAL A 97 -7.21 -38.14 15.82
C VAL A 97 -7.31 -39.13 16.98
#